data_AF-A0A8J3XHZ4-F1
#
_entry.id   AF-A0A8J3XHZ4-F1
#
_cell.length_a   1.000
_cell.length_b   1.000
_cell.length_c   1.000
_cell.angle_alpha   90.00
_cell.angle_beta   90.00
_cell.angle_gamma   90.00
#
_symmetry.space_group_name_H-M   'P 1'
#
loop_
_entity.id
_entity.type
_entity.pdbx_description
1 polymer ?
#
loop_
_entity_poly.entity_id
_entity_poly.type
_entity_poly.pdbx_seq_one_letter_code
_entity_poly.pdbx_strand_id
1 'polypeptide(L)' 'MTDTTVTPPDETPDCECGALLDDGQTHCRKCLARDRWARRQAARLRAQRRRGATRRPPRDPHTAAARGVSWA' A
#
# COMPACT_ATOMS: atom_id res chain seq x y z
N MET A 1 -49.39 -28.74 15.19
CA MET A 1 -48.52 -28.12 14.16
C MET A 1 -47.72 -27.06 14.87
N THR A 2 -46.47 -27.36 15.25
CA THR A 2 -45.56 -26.37 15.81
C THR A 2 -44.87 -25.69 14.65
N ASP A 3 -45.25 -24.45 14.39
CA ASP A 3 -44.66 -23.61 13.36
C ASP A 3 -43.25 -23.22 13.85
N THR A 4 -42.23 -23.86 13.31
CA THR A 4 -40.84 -23.53 13.58
C THR A 4 -40.48 -22.34 12.70
N THR A 5 -40.57 -21.13 13.27
CA THR A 5 -40.03 -19.93 12.64
C THR A 5 -38.50 -20.01 12.65
N VAL A 6 -37.94 -20.53 11.56
CA VAL A 6 -36.51 -20.42 11.27
C VAL A 6 -36.22 -18.95 10.96
N THR A 7 -35.77 -18.20 11.96
CA THR A 7 -35.17 -16.89 11.73
C THR A 7 -33.93 -17.12 10.86
N PRO A 8 -33.81 -16.50 9.68
CA PRO A 8 -32.59 -16.59 8.90
C PRO A 8 -31.44 -16.02 9.75
N PRO A 9 -30.21 -16.58 9.65
CA PRO A 9 -29.07 -15.98 10.29
C PRO A 9 -28.95 -14.55 9.77
N ASP A 10 -28.98 -13.60 10.70
CA ASP A 10 -28.59 -12.22 10.45
C ASP A 10 -27.14 -12.30 9.94
N GLU A 11 -26.96 -12.35 8.62
CA GLU A 11 -25.65 -12.37 7.98
C GLU A 11 -25.05 -10.99 8.21
N THR A 12 -24.53 -10.77 9.41
CA THR A 12 -23.80 -9.56 9.74
C THR A 12 -22.69 -9.42 8.71
N PRO A 13 -22.67 -8.35 7.91
CA PRO A 13 -21.73 -8.23 6.82
C PRO A 13 -20.32 -8.27 7.41
N ASP A 14 -19.52 -9.20 6.93
CA ASP A 14 -18.14 -9.35 7.35
C ASP A 14 -17.23 -8.55 6.42
N CYS A 15 -16.20 -7.96 7.01
CA CYS A 15 -15.12 -7.39 6.25
C CYS A 15 -14.38 -8.53 5.56
N GLU A 16 -13.76 -8.29 4.40
CA GLU A 16 -12.87 -9.26 3.71
C GLU A 16 -11.82 -9.93 4.62
N CYS A 17 -11.45 -9.31 5.75
CA CYS A 17 -10.53 -9.90 6.72
C CYS A 17 -11.21 -10.77 7.80
N GLY A 18 -12.50 -11.07 7.67
CA GLY A 18 -13.32 -11.81 8.63
C GLY A 18 -13.68 -11.04 9.91
N ALA A 19 -13.55 -9.72 9.91
CA ALA A 19 -13.93 -8.89 11.05
C ALA A 19 -15.37 -8.41 10.90
N LEU A 20 -16.12 -8.41 12.00
CA LEU A 20 -17.47 -7.84 12.02
C LEU A 20 -17.41 -6.36 11.60
N LEU A 21 -18.31 -5.96 10.70
CA LEU A 21 -18.52 -4.56 10.35
C LEU A 21 -19.48 -3.93 11.36
N ASP A 22 -19.24 -2.67 11.74
CA ASP A 22 -20.31 -1.89 12.39
C ASP A 22 -21.33 -1.48 11.32
N ASP A 23 -22.55 -1.15 11.74
CA ASP A 23 -23.63 -0.73 10.84
C ASP A 23 -23.20 0.37 9.86
N GLY A 24 -23.45 0.12 8.57
CA GLY A 24 -23.15 1.06 7.50
C GLY A 24 -21.67 1.16 7.10
N GLN A 25 -20.77 0.36 7.69
CA GLN A 25 -19.39 0.26 7.22
C GLN A 25 -19.24 -0.81 6.14
N THR A 26 -18.48 -0.50 5.08
CA THR A 26 -18.11 -1.49 4.05
C THR A 26 -16.80 -2.21 4.36
N HIS A 27 -15.97 -1.63 5.23
CA HIS A 27 -14.68 -2.19 5.65
C HIS A 27 -14.46 -1.91 7.12
N CYS A 28 -13.87 -2.88 7.83
CA CYS A 28 -13.54 -2.69 9.22
C CYS A 28 -12.42 -1.65 9.38
N ARG A 29 -12.33 -1.06 10.58
CA ARG A 29 -11.29 -0.07 10.92
C ARG A 29 -9.87 -0.57 10.66
N LYS A 30 -9.61 -1.88 10.83
CA LYS A 30 -8.32 -2.51 10.55
C LYS A 30 -7.98 -2.48 9.05
N CYS A 31 -8.91 -2.85 8.19
CA CYS A 31 -8.71 -2.82 6.74
C CYS A 31 -8.56 -1.40 6.22
N LEU A 32 -9.36 -0.45 6.74
CA LEU A 32 -9.21 0.98 6.44
C LEU A 32 -7.82 1.51 6.84
N ALA A 33 -7.32 1.12 8.02
CA ALA A 33 -5.99 1.51 8.46
C ALA A 33 -4.87 0.91 7.58
N ARG A 34 -5.00 -0.37 7.18
CA ARG A 34 -4.07 -1.04 6.25
C ARG A 34 -4.02 -0.36 4.90
N ASP A 35 -5.17 -0.06 4.30
CA ASP A 35 -5.24 0.63 3.00
C ASP A 35 -4.63 2.03 3.10
N ARG A 36 -4.97 2.80 4.14
CA ARG A 36 -4.35 4.12 4.39
C ARG A 36 -2.83 4.03 4.51
N TRP A 37 -2.31 3.03 5.21
CA TRP A 37 -0.87 2.81 5.33
C TRP A 37 -0.25 2.45 3.97
N ALA A 38 -0.85 1.55 3.20
CA ALA A 38 -0.38 1.14 1.89
C ALA A 38 -0.31 2.34 0.92
N ARG A 39 -1.35 3.18 0.89
CA ARG A 39 -1.38 4.42 0.10
C ARG A 39 -0.25 5.38 0.50
N ARG A 40 -0.03 5.57 1.80
CA ARG A 40 1.08 6.40 2.32
C ARG A 40 2.44 5.84 1.92
N GLN A 41 2.62 4.53 2.00
CA GLN A 41 3.87 3.88 1.62
C GLN A 41 4.14 4.01 0.12
N ALA A 42 3.13 3.79 -0.72
CA ALA A 42 3.23 4.00 -2.16
C ALA A 42 3.56 5.47 -2.50
N ALA A 43 2.94 6.44 -1.83
CA ALA A 43 3.26 7.85 -2.00
C ALA A 43 4.71 8.18 -1.61
N ARG A 44 5.21 7.63 -0.50
CA ARG A 44 6.62 7.78 -0.07
C ARG A 44 7.59 7.21 -1.10
N LEU A 45 7.32 6.02 -1.62
CA LEU A 45 8.14 5.40 -2.67
C LEU A 45 8.16 6.24 -3.95
N ARG A 46 7.01 6.74 -4.40
CA ARG A 46 6.93 7.66 -5.55
C ARG A 46 7.72 8.94 -5.30
N ALA A 47 7.68 9.50 -4.09
CA ALA A 47 8.46 10.68 -3.73
C ALA A 47 9.97 10.39 -3.69
N GLN A 48 10.39 9.23 -3.19
CA GLN A 48 11.80 8.82 -3.23
C GLN A 48 12.31 8.63 -4.66
N ARG A 49 11.54 7.94 -5.53
CA ARG A 49 11.89 7.79 -6.94
C ARG A 49 12.03 9.15 -7.65
N ARG A 50 11.08 10.06 -7.41
CA ARG A 50 11.16 11.43 -7.94
C ARG A 50 12.40 12.16 -7.45
N ARG A 51 12.71 12.10 -6.16
CA ARG A 51 13.94 12.70 -5.61
C ARG A 51 15.21 12.07 -6.15
N GLY A 52 15.21 10.77 -6.49
CA GLY A 52 16.33 10.13 -7.19
C GLY A 52 16.48 10.60 -8.62
N ALA A 53 15.37 10.78 -9.34
CA ALA A 53 15.36 11.27 -10.72
C ALA A 53 15.70 12.77 -10.84
N THR A 54 15.26 13.60 -9.89
CA THR A 54 15.54 15.04 -9.87
C THR A 54 16.77 15.40 -9.05
N ARG A 55 17.37 14.47 -8.30
CA ARG A 55 18.69 14.73 -7.70
C ARG A 55 19.69 14.80 -8.84
N ARG A 56 20.43 15.90 -8.87
CA ARG A 56 21.72 15.94 -9.55
C ARG A 56 22.49 14.69 -9.07
N PRO A 57 22.96 13.82 -9.98
CA PRO A 57 23.85 12.74 -9.61
C PRO A 57 24.94 13.29 -8.68
N PRO A 58 25.41 12.53 -7.69
CA PRO A 58 26.61 12.91 -6.96
C PRO A 58 27.63 13.36 -8.01
N ARG A 59 28.25 14.53 -7.82
CA ARG A 59 29.33 14.97 -8.70
C ARG A 59 30.36 13.85 -8.65
N ASP A 60 30.38 13.01 -9.68
CA ASP A 60 31.45 12.05 -9.86
C ASP A 60 32.74 12.88 -9.77
N PRO A 61 33.73 12.50 -8.96
CA PRO A 61 35.02 13.13 -9.09
C PRO A 61 35.41 12.94 -10.57
N HIS A 62 35.72 14.06 -11.23
CA HIS A 62 35.97 14.20 -12.68
C HIS A 62 37.16 13.36 -13.20
N THR A 63 37.54 12.28 -12.52
CA THR A 63 38.82 11.58 -12.64
C THR A 63 38.71 10.08 -12.38
N ALA A 64 37.56 9.45 -12.60
CA ALA A 64 37.52 8.00 -12.80
C ALA A 64 37.55 7.74 -14.32
N ALA A 65 38.75 7.84 -14.92
CA ALA A 65 38.96 7.17 -16.19
C ALA A 65 38.55 5.71 -15.98
N ALA A 66 37.54 5.24 -16.72
CA ALA A 66 37.25 3.82 -16.78
C ALA A 66 38.58 3.11 -17.08
N ARG A 67 38.99 2.17 -16.22
CA ARG A 67 40.18 1.34 -16.44
C ARG A 67 40.08 0.76 -17.86
N GLY A 68 40.85 1.30 -18.80
CA GLY A 68 40.88 0.86 -20.20
C GLY A 68 40.64 1.92 -21.28
N VAL A 69 40.40 3.21 -20.96
CA VAL A 69 40.28 4.25 -22.01
C VAL A 69 41.61 5.00 -22.18
N SER A 70 42.31 4.75 -23.28
CA SER A 70 43.39 5.61 -23.80
C SER A 70 42.84 6.47 -24.93
N TRP A 71 42.97 7.80 -24.81
CA TRP A 71 42.76 8.69 -25.95
C TRP A 71 44.06 8.71 -26.77
N ALA A 72 43.96 8.27 -28.02
CA ALA A 72 44.91 8.52 -29.09
C ALA A 72 44.30 9.55 -30.04
#